data_AF-A0A4V4HN31-F1
#
_entry.id   AF-A0A4V4HN31-F1
#
_cell.length_a   1.000
_cell.length_b   1.000
_cell.length_c   1.000
_cell.angle_alpha   90.00
_cell.angle_beta   90.00
_cell.angle_gamma   90.00
#
_symmetry.space_group_name_H-M   'P 1'
#
loop_
_entity.id
_entity.type
_entity.pdbx_description
1 polymer ?
#
loop_
_entity_poly.entity_id
_entity_poly.type
_entity_poly.pdbx_seq_one_letter_code
_entity_poly.pdbx_strand_id
1 'polypeptide(L)'
;MVTLGCIDVDGLAVDLVWSRLSDTVLADFREVEPRRIGTAVFGRAEPAFIAQPDHLDWLGYENRADRILDAAIGLFEARSEL
;
A
#
# COMPACT_ATOMS: atom_id res chain seq x y z
N MET A 1 10.57 3.64 -9.51
CA MET A 1 9.30 3.57 -8.75
C MET A 1 8.35 4.58 -9.35
N VAL A 2 7.05 4.29 -9.36
CA VAL A 2 6.00 5.16 -9.92
C VAL A 2 4.91 5.31 -8.88
N THR A 3 4.57 6.55 -8.53
CA THR A 3 3.41 6.80 -7.66
C THR A 3 2.13 6.47 -8.42
N LEU A 4 1.36 5.51 -7.92
CA LEU A 4 0.07 5.14 -8.49
C LEU A 4 -1.05 6.07 -7.99
N GLY A 5 -0.97 6.49 -6.74
CA GLY A 5 -1.96 7.36 -6.13
C GLY A 5 -1.71 7.59 -4.64
N CYS A 6 -2.65 8.30 -4.04
CA CYS A 6 -2.68 8.57 -2.61
C CYS A 6 -4.10 8.35 -2.10
N ILE A 7 -4.22 7.68 -0.96
CA ILE A 7 -5.49 7.45 -0.27
C ILE A 7 -5.46 8.05 1.12
N ASP A 8 -6.64 8.36 1.65
CA ASP A 8 -6.81 8.70 3.06
C ASP A 8 -7.24 7.45 3.85
N VAL A 9 -6.50 7.17 4.92
CA VAL A 9 -6.85 6.13 5.89
C VAL A 9 -6.90 6.78 7.28
N ASP A 10 -8.11 7.14 7.68
CA ASP A 10 -8.45 7.72 8.98
C ASP A 10 -7.72 9.04 9.24
N GLY A 11 -7.72 9.90 8.23
CA GLY A 11 -7.07 11.22 8.28
C GLY A 11 -5.55 11.17 8.05
N LEU A 12 -4.98 10.00 7.76
CA LEU A 12 -3.58 9.86 7.38
C LEU A 12 -3.46 9.59 5.88
N ALA A 13 -2.67 10.42 5.20
CA ALA A 13 -2.36 10.24 3.78
C ALA A 13 -1.36 9.09 3.58
N VAL A 14 -1.75 8.11 2.78
CA VAL A 14 -0.93 6.96 2.39
C VAL A 14 -0.66 7.02 0.89
N ASP A 15 0.62 7.17 0.53
CA ASP A 15 1.10 7.09 -0.84
C ASP A 15 1.28 5.63 -1.26
N LEU A 16 0.76 5.29 -2.43
CA LEU A 16 0.85 3.96 -3.04
C LEU A 16 1.81 4.03 -4.23
N VAL A 17 2.95 3.35 -4.10
CA VAL A 17 4.08 3.48 -5.03
C VAL A 17 4.42 2.12 -5.64
N TRP A 18 4.28 1.99 -6.95
CA TRP A 18 4.64 0.79 -7.68
C TRP A 18 6.15 0.70 -7.94
N SER A 19 6.73 -0.45 -7.61
CA SER A 19 8.08 -0.82 -8.04
C SER A 19 8.04 -1.41 -9.45
N ARG A 20 8.52 -0.72 -10.49
CA ARG A 20 8.55 -1.30 -11.86
C ARG A 20 9.39 -2.59 -11.99
N LEU A 21 10.23 -2.91 -11.01
CA LEU A 21 11.07 -4.11 -11.00
C LEU A 21 10.36 -5.34 -10.43
N SER A 22 9.21 -5.16 -9.78
CA SER A 22 8.48 -6.22 -9.10
C SER A 22 6.98 -5.93 -9.10
N ASP A 23 6.12 -6.94 -9.19
CA ASP A 23 4.67 -6.75 -9.09
C ASP A 23 4.26 -6.48 -7.63
N THR A 24 4.68 -5.31 -7.12
CA THR A 24 4.56 -4.91 -5.73
C THR A 24 4.28 -3.42 -5.61
N VAL A 25 3.35 -3.05 -4.74
CA VAL A 25 3.03 -1.66 -4.41
C VAL A 25 3.41 -1.40 -2.96
N LEU A 26 4.24 -0.38 -2.76
CA LEU A 26 4.67 0.09 -1.45
C LEU A 26 3.61 1.05 -0.90
N ALA A 27 3.28 0.91 0.38
CA ALA A 27 2.40 1.83 1.09
C ALA A 27 3.23 2.63 2.09
N ASP A 28 3.30 3.94 1.89
CA ASP A 28 4.08 4.87 2.68
C ASP A 28 3.18 5.96 3.27
N PHE A 29 3.27 6.24 4.57
CA PHE A 29 2.73 7.48 5.11
C PHE A 29 3.47 8.68 4.50
N ARG A 30 2.71 9.72 4.16
CA ARG A 30 3.31 10.95 3.63
C ARG A 30 3.99 11.79 4.73
N GLU A 31 3.39 11.84 5.92
CA GLU A 31 3.76 12.79 6.98
C GLU A 31 4.07 12.11 8.34
N VAL A 32 4.00 10.79 8.42
CA VAL A 32 4.26 10.03 9.66
C VAL A 32 5.55 9.23 9.50
N GLU A 33 6.37 9.22 10.55
CA GLU A 33 7.57 8.37 10.64
C GLU A 33 7.33 7.23 11.65
N PRO A 34 7.83 6.01 11.38
CA PRO A 34 8.44 5.60 10.12
C PRO A 34 7.44 5.67 8.96
N ARG A 35 7.92 5.92 7.73
CA ARG A 35 7.01 6.08 6.58
C ARG A 35 6.42 4.76 6.12
N ARG A 36 7.25 3.71 6.03
CA ARG A 36 6.86 2.46 5.35
C ARG A 36 5.87 1.68 6.19
N ILE A 37 4.62 1.65 5.75
CA ILE A 37 3.54 0.88 6.36
C ILE A 37 3.66 -0.59 6.00
N GLY A 38 3.92 -0.88 4.72
CA GLY A 38 3.94 -2.24 4.22
C GLY A 38 4.08 -2.34 2.71
N THR A 39 3.84 -3.52 2.17
CA THR A 39 3.95 -3.82 0.74
C THR A 39 2.85 -4.77 0.30
N ALA A 40 2.04 -4.34 -0.67
CA ALA A 40 1.14 -5.22 -1.40
C ALA A 40 1.94 -6.01 -2.45
N VAL A 41 1.77 -7.33 -2.49
CA VAL A 41 2.43 -8.24 -3.43
C VAL A 41 1.40 -8.92 -4.33
N PHE A 42 1.61 -8.87 -5.65
CA PHE A 42 0.64 -9.34 -6.66
C PHE A 42 1.08 -10.63 -7.38
N GLY A 43 2.32 -11.08 -7.20
CA GLY A 43 2.88 -12.29 -7.85
C GLY A 43 2.48 -13.63 -7.20
N ARG A 44 1.39 -13.67 -6.42
CA ARG A 44 0.86 -14.87 -5.76
C ARG A 44 -0.52 -15.21 -6.33
N ALA A 45 -1.04 -16.40 -6.02
CA ALA A 45 -2.41 -16.79 -6.40
C ALA A 45 -3.46 -15.77 -5.93
N GLU A 46 -3.20 -15.10 -4.81
CA GLU A 46 -4.01 -14.01 -4.26
C GLU A 46 -3.10 -12.85 -3.83
N PRO A 47 -3.46 -11.58 -4.12
CA PRO A 47 -2.75 -10.42 -3.60
C PRO A 47 -2.71 -10.42 -2.07
N ALA A 48 -1.60 -9.98 -1.49
CA ALA A 48 -1.44 -9.93 -0.04
C ALA A 48 -0.70 -8.67 0.41
N PHE A 49 -1.02 -8.18 1.60
CA PHE A 49 -0.33 -7.05 2.22
C PHE A 49 0.64 -7.52 3.31
N ILE A 50 1.92 -7.21 3.14
CA ILE A 50 2.99 -7.52 4.10
C ILE A 50 3.28 -6.24 4.90
N ALA A 51 2.80 -6.21 6.14
CA ALA A 51 2.97 -5.09 7.06
C ALA A 51 4.41 -4.96 7.57
N GLN A 52 4.85 -3.73 7.83
CA GLN A 52 6.05 -3.47 8.63
C GLN A 52 5.74 -3.56 10.12
N PRO A 53 6.70 -4.06 10.94
CA PRO A 53 6.54 -4.19 12.38
C PRO A 53 6.13 -2.89 13.07
N ASP A 54 6.69 -1.76 12.65
CA ASP A 54 6.52 -0.46 13.31
C ASP A 54 5.08 0.10 13.22
N HIS A 55 4.24 -0.48 12.37
CA HIS A 55 2.86 -0.04 12.17
C HIS A 55 1.82 -1.13 12.43
N LEU A 56 2.21 -2.28 13.00
CA LEU A 56 1.28 -3.37 13.30
C LEU A 56 0.15 -2.91 14.22
N ASP A 57 0.46 -2.12 15.24
CA ASP A 57 -0.55 -1.57 16.16
C ASP A 57 -1.56 -0.72 15.41
N TRP A 58 -1.11 0.19 14.55
CA TRP A 58 -2.00 1.03 13.76
C TRP A 58 -2.83 0.22 12.77
N LEU A 59 -2.22 -0.75 12.09
CA LEU A 59 -2.89 -1.62 11.11
C LEU A 59 -3.93 -2.56 11.74
N GLY A 60 -3.78 -2.89 13.02
CA GLY A 60 -4.66 -3.80 13.75
C GLY A 60 -6.08 -3.27 14.00
N TYR A 61 -6.36 -2.01 13.65
CA TYR A 61 -7.67 -1.38 13.80
C TYR A 61 -8.40 -1.25 12.46
N GLU A 62 -9.72 -1.40 12.49
CA GLU A 62 -10.67 -1.03 11.41
C GLU A 62 -10.29 -1.54 10.00
N ASN A 63 -9.67 -2.72 9.93
CA ASN A 63 -9.28 -3.38 8.67
C ASN A 63 -8.43 -2.47 7.76
N ARG A 64 -7.57 -1.62 8.34
CA ARG A 64 -6.73 -0.68 7.58
C ARG A 64 -5.84 -1.37 6.56
N ALA A 65 -5.28 -2.53 6.91
CA ALA A 65 -4.47 -3.33 5.99
C ALA A 65 -5.25 -3.74 4.74
N ASP A 66 -6.49 -4.19 4.90
CA ASP A 66 -7.35 -4.61 3.79
C ASP A 66 -7.74 -3.42 2.92
N ARG A 67 -8.08 -2.28 3.52
CA ARG A 67 -8.38 -1.04 2.78
C ARG A 67 -7.19 -0.57 1.93
N ILE A 68 -5.98 -0.66 2.48
CA ILE A 68 -4.75 -0.33 1.76
C ILE A 68 -4.51 -1.33 0.62
N LEU A 69 -4.73 -2.63 0.87
CA LEU A 69 -4.58 -3.68 -0.13
C LEU A 69 -5.57 -3.51 -1.29
N ASP A 70 -6.85 -3.29 -0.99
CA ASP A 70 -7.91 -3.08 -1.99
C ASP A 70 -7.60 -1.86 -2.88
N ALA A 71 -7.17 -0.76 -2.27
CA ALA A 71 -6.75 0.42 -3.00
C ALA A 71 -5.52 0.17 -3.87
N ALA A 72 -4.53 -0.58 -3.35
CA ALA A 72 -3.36 -0.97 -4.10
C ALA A 72 -3.73 -1.87 -5.29
N ILE A 73 -4.66 -2.82 -5.15
CA ILE A 73 -5.19 -3.66 -6.23
C ILE A 73 -5.84 -2.78 -7.30
N GLY A 74 -6.81 -1.95 -6.93
CA GLY A 74 -7.54 -1.12 -7.89
C GLY A 74 -6.61 -0.19 -8.67
N LEU A 75 -5.64 0.45 -8.01
CA LEU A 75 -4.67 1.31 -8.67
C LEU A 75 -3.65 0.54 -9.51
N PHE A 76 -3.23 -0.64 -9.06
CA PHE A 76 -2.30 -1.48 -9.79
C PHE A 76 -2.95 -2.02 -11.07
N GLU A 77 -4.21 -2.42 -11.03
CA GLU A 77 -4.95 -2.89 -12.21
C GLU A 77 -5.28 -1.76 -13.19
N ALA A 78 -5.63 -0.57 -12.68
CA ALA A 78 -5.94 0.60 -13.49
C ALA A 78 -4.71 1.28 -14.12
N ARG A 79 -3.49 0.81 -13.82
CA ARG A 79 -2.22 1.47 -14.20
C ARG A 79 -1.92 1.50 -15.70
N SER A 80 -2.82 1.04 -16.57
CA SER A 80 -2.63 0.82 -18.00
C SER A 80 -1.70 1.87 -18.64
N GLU A 81 -0.46 1.42 -18.90
CA GLU A 81 0.65 2.12 -19.58
C GLU A 81 1.23 3.40 -18.91
N LEU A 82 1.39 3.42 -17.58
CA LEU A 82 2.32 4.37 -16.89
C LEU A 82 3.83 4.10 -17.13
#